data_AF-A0A9D6EIA9-F1
#
_entry.id   AF-A0A9D6EIA9-F1
#
_cell.length_a   1.000
_cell.length_b   1.000
_cell.length_c   1.000
_cell.angle_alpha   90.00
_cell.angle_beta   90.00
_cell.angle_gamma   90.00
#
_symmetry.space_group_name_H-M   'P 1'
#
loop_
_entity.id
_entity.type
_entity.pdbx_description
1 polymer ?
#
loop_
_entity_poly.entity_id
_entity_poly.type
_entity_poly.pdbx_seq_one_letter_code
_entity_poly.pdbx_strand_id
1 'polypeptide(L)'
;MGLLPWALAAGTAAWAGYGLGAQLLAAEPLRRGPAGRRRVALTFDDGPDPAATPRLLELLGARGLHATFFLIGERAARHPGLVRELVAAGHEVGNHTWRHRNAWFLTPRETV
;
A
#
# COMPACT_ATOMS: atom_id res chain seq x y z
N MET A 1 -44.62 11.88 14.37
CA MET A 1 -43.19 11.64 14.66
C MET A 1 -42.53 11.20 13.35
N GLY A 2 -41.56 11.97 12.85
CA GLY A 2 -40.99 11.76 11.51
C GLY A 2 -40.02 10.58 11.44
N LEU A 3 -39.70 10.15 10.21
CA LEU A 3 -38.75 9.06 9.92
C LEU A 3 -37.27 9.45 10.12
N LEU A 4 -36.98 10.75 10.27
CA LEU A 4 -35.62 11.29 10.41
C LEU A 4 -34.75 10.63 11.51
N PRO A 5 -35.22 10.44 12.76
CA PRO A 5 -34.43 9.76 13.79
C PRO A 5 -34.06 8.31 13.43
N TRP A 6 -34.93 7.60 12.71
CA TRP A 6 -34.65 6.23 12.27
C TRP A 6 -33.66 6.18 11.12
N ALA A 7 -33.75 7.12 10.18
CA ALA A 7 -32.79 7.24 9.09
C ALA A 7 -31.37 7.55 9.62
N LEU A 8 -31.26 8.44 10.61
CA LEU A 8 -29.98 8.75 11.26
C LEU A 8 -29.43 7.53 12.01
N ALA A 9 -30.27 6.84 12.80
CA ALA A 9 -29.85 5.65 13.53
C ALA A 9 -29.35 4.53 12.60
N ALA A 10 -30.05 4.29 11.49
CA ALA A 10 -29.64 3.31 10.49
C ALA A 10 -28.31 3.69 9.80
N GLY A 11 -28.13 4.98 9.47
CA GLY A 11 -26.88 5.48 8.89
C GLY A 11 -25.67 5.28 9.83
N THR A 12 -25.82 5.62 11.11
CA THR A 12 -24.77 5.45 12.12
C THR A 12 -24.44 3.97 12.34
N ALA A 13 -25.44 3.10 12.39
CA ALA A 13 -25.24 1.67 12.54
C ALA A 13 -24.52 1.05 11.33
N ALA A 14 -24.87 1.47 10.11
CA ALA A 14 -24.20 1.02 8.88
C ALA A 14 -22.74 1.51 8.83
N TRP A 15 -22.48 2.77 9.19
CA TRP A 15 -21.12 3.32 9.22
C TRP A 15 -20.26 2.66 10.30
N ALA A 16 -20.80 2.45 11.50
CA ALA A 16 -20.10 1.75 12.58
C ALA A 16 -19.82 0.28 12.22
N GLY A 17 -20.79 -0.42 11.61
CA GLY A 17 -20.61 -1.78 11.12
C GLY A 17 -19.54 -1.88 10.04
N TYR A 18 -19.46 -0.90 9.13
CA TYR A 18 -18.40 -0.83 8.12
C TYR A 18 -17.03 -0.53 8.74
N GLY A 19 -16.93 0.55 9.53
CA GLY A 19 -15.65 0.99 10.11
C GLY A 19 -15.07 0.00 11.11
N LEU A 20 -15.91 -0.58 11.97
CA LEU A 20 -15.49 -1.59 12.94
C LEU A 20 -15.27 -2.96 12.27
N GLY A 21 -16.17 -3.36 11.36
CA GLY A 21 -16.05 -4.63 10.64
C GLY A 21 -14.79 -4.71 9.79
N ALA A 22 -14.42 -3.63 9.10
CA ALA A 22 -13.17 -3.57 8.34
C ALA A 22 -11.94 -3.72 9.23
N GLN A 23 -11.94 -3.17 10.45
CA GLN A 23 -10.82 -3.32 11.38
C GLN A 23 -10.76 -4.69 12.05
N LEU A 24 -11.92 -5.29 12.35
CA LEU A 24 -12.00 -6.61 12.98
C LEU A 24 -11.69 -7.75 12.00
N LEU A 25 -11.99 -7.57 10.72
CA LEU A 25 -11.79 -8.57 9.66
C LEU A 25 -10.47 -8.39 8.91
N ALA A 26 -9.83 -7.21 9.00
CA ALA A 26 -8.51 -7.02 8.45
C ALA A 26 -7.50 -7.86 9.23
N ALA A 27 -6.69 -8.63 8.50
CA ALA A 27 -5.51 -9.23 9.10
C ALA A 27 -4.60 -8.11 9.64
N GLU A 28 -4.06 -8.32 10.84
CA GLU A 28 -3.10 -7.37 11.41
C GLU A 28 -1.95 -7.12 10.43
N PRO A 29 -1.55 -5.87 10.20
CA PRO A 29 -0.45 -5.56 9.32
C PRO A 29 0.83 -6.24 9.85
N LEU A 30 1.56 -6.90 8.96
CA LEU A 30 2.86 -7.48 9.27
C LEU A 30 3.88 -6.36 9.46
N ARG A 31 4.07 -5.94 10.72
CA ARG A 31 5.00 -4.86 11.10
C ARG A 31 6.42 -5.35 11.34
N ARG A 32 6.61 -6.65 11.57
CA ARG A 32 7.91 -7.27 11.87
C ARG A 32 7.97 -8.71 11.40
N GLY A 33 9.17 -9.14 11.02
CA GLY A 33 9.44 -10.56 10.77
C GLY A 33 9.53 -11.38 12.06
N PRO A 34 9.70 -12.71 11.94
CA PRO A 34 9.86 -13.62 13.07
C PRO A 34 11.03 -13.22 13.98
N ALA A 35 10.83 -13.34 15.29
CA ALA A 35 11.87 -13.10 16.28
C ALA A 35 13.02 -14.14 16.16
N GLY A 36 14.17 -13.81 16.74
CA GLY A 36 15.34 -14.72 16.77
C GLY A 36 16.19 -14.75 15.49
N ARG A 37 15.82 -13.99 14.46
CA ARG A 37 16.63 -13.79 13.24
C ARG A 37 17.18 -12.38 13.19
N ARG A 38 18.49 -12.23 12.99
CA ARG A 38 19.14 -10.92 12.76
C ARG A 38 19.01 -10.53 11.28
N ARG A 39 17.80 -10.17 10.87
CA ARG A 39 17.49 -9.73 9.51
C ARG A 39 16.67 -8.45 9.54
N VAL A 40 16.87 -7.62 8.53
CA VAL A 40 16.09 -6.41 8.26
C VAL A 40 15.55 -6.53 6.83
N ALA A 41 14.31 -6.14 6.62
CA ALA A 41 13.72 -5.98 5.30
C ALA A 41 13.68 -4.49 4.95
N LEU A 42 14.16 -4.14 3.76
CA LEU A 42 14.07 -2.79 3.24
C LEU A 42 12.83 -2.68 2.35
N THR A 43 12.01 -1.66 2.61
CA THR A 43 10.80 -1.37 1.84
C THR A 43 10.76 0.10 1.49
N PHE A 44 10.34 0.42 0.27
CA PHE A 44 10.19 1.80 -0.19
C PHE A 44 8.78 2.03 -0.73
N ASP A 45 8.15 3.11 -0.28
CA ASP A 45 6.81 3.52 -0.72
C ASP A 45 6.90 4.62 -1.80
N ASP A 46 5.76 4.98 -2.41
CA ASP A 46 5.60 6.08 -3.36
C ASP A 46 6.31 5.96 -4.73
N GLY A 47 6.88 4.81 -5.06
CA GLY A 47 7.52 4.57 -6.35
C GLY A 47 6.56 4.32 -7.52
N PRO A 48 7.06 4.13 -8.75
CA PRO A 48 8.42 4.46 -9.17
C PRO A 48 8.54 5.97 -9.36
N ASP A 49 9.67 6.53 -8.92
CA ASP A 49 10.02 7.93 -9.11
C ASP A 49 11.22 8.00 -10.06
N PRO A 50 11.12 8.72 -11.20
CA PRO A 50 12.17 8.73 -12.21
C PRO A 50 13.48 9.37 -11.76
N ALA A 51 13.49 10.15 -10.68
CA ALA A 51 14.70 10.75 -10.13
C ALA A 51 15.30 9.89 -9.00
N ALA A 52 14.47 9.31 -8.13
CA ALA A 52 14.92 8.58 -6.95
C ALA A 52 15.13 7.09 -7.20
N THR A 53 14.24 6.42 -7.94
CA THR A 53 14.30 4.96 -8.13
C THR A 53 15.60 4.51 -8.80
N PRO A 54 16.12 5.15 -9.87
CA PRO A 54 17.40 4.76 -10.45
C PRO A 54 18.58 4.87 -9.48
N ARG A 55 18.58 5.89 -8.60
CA ARG A 55 19.60 6.06 -7.56
C ARG A 55 19.52 4.97 -6.49
N LEU A 56 18.31 4.56 -6.12
CA LEU A 56 18.11 3.43 -5.21
C LEU A 56 18.60 2.12 -5.82
N LEU A 57 18.30 1.87 -7.11
CA LEU A 57 18.80 0.70 -7.85
C LEU A 57 20.33 0.64 -7.83
N GLU A 58 21.00 1.76 -8.12
CA GLU A 58 22.46 1.83 -8.09
C GLU A 58 23.01 1.53 -6.69
N LEU A 59 22.47 2.17 -5.65
CA LEU A 59 22.94 2.01 -4.27
C LEU A 59 22.73 0.61 -3.71
N LEU A 60 21.58 -0.01 -4.01
CA LEU A 60 21.24 -1.37 -3.61
C LEU A 60 22.07 -2.38 -4.40
N GLY A 61 22.19 -2.20 -5.71
CA GLY A 61 23.00 -3.04 -6.59
C GLY A 61 24.48 -3.05 -6.19
N ALA A 62 25.05 -1.88 -5.89
CA ALA A 62 26.44 -1.76 -5.40
C ALA A 62 26.69 -2.50 -4.07
N ARG A 63 25.63 -2.82 -3.32
CA ARG A 63 25.70 -3.56 -2.05
C ARG A 63 25.18 -4.99 -2.15
N GLY A 64 24.75 -5.43 -3.34
CA GLY A 64 24.11 -6.75 -3.53
C GLY A 64 22.85 -6.92 -2.68
N LEU A 65 22.11 -5.84 -2.43
CA LEU A 65 20.90 -5.85 -1.59
C LEU A 65 19.64 -5.89 -2.44
N HIS A 66 18.62 -6.58 -1.94
CA HIS A 66 17.28 -6.61 -2.49
C HIS A 66 16.30 -5.91 -1.54
N ALA A 67 15.25 -5.30 -2.10
CA ALA A 67 14.22 -4.59 -1.37
C ALA A 67 12.86 -4.82 -2.04
N THR A 68 11.79 -4.47 -1.32
CA THR A 68 10.44 -4.43 -1.85
C THR A 68 10.04 -2.97 -2.12
N PHE A 69 9.51 -2.68 -3.30
CA PHE A 69 9.05 -1.35 -3.68
C PHE A 69 7.52 -1.36 -3.81
N PHE A 70 6.83 -0.67 -2.91
CA PHE A 70 5.40 -0.46 -2.99
C PHE A 70 5.12 0.72 -3.94
N LEU A 71 4.57 0.41 -5.11
CA LEU A 71 4.42 1.39 -6.20
C LEU A 71 2.99 1.94 -6.27
N ILE A 72 2.88 3.24 -6.53
CA ILE A 72 1.64 3.90 -6.92
C ILE A 72 1.31 3.49 -8.35
N GLY A 73 0.13 2.89 -8.56
CA GLY A 73 -0.27 2.32 -9.85
C GLY A 73 -0.21 3.31 -11.02
N GLU A 74 -0.66 4.56 -10.84
CA GLU A 74 -0.55 5.57 -11.91
C GLU A 74 0.89 5.92 -12.28
N ARG A 75 1.82 5.90 -11.32
CA ARG A 75 3.25 6.14 -11.59
C ARG A 75 3.85 4.93 -12.31
N ALA A 76 3.50 3.72 -11.87
CA ALA A 76 3.92 2.49 -12.52
C ALA A 76 3.45 2.41 -13.98
N ALA A 77 2.20 2.79 -14.26
CA ALA A 77 1.64 2.86 -15.61
C ALA A 77 2.33 3.91 -16.50
N ARG A 78 2.78 5.04 -15.92
CA ARG A 78 3.54 6.07 -16.62
C ARG A 78 5.01 5.71 -16.85
N HIS A 79 5.60 4.87 -16.00
CA HIS A 79 7.01 4.49 -16.05
C HIS A 79 7.22 2.96 -16.10
N PRO A 80 6.63 2.24 -17.06
CA PRO A 80 6.67 0.78 -17.07
C PRO A 80 8.09 0.23 -17.32
N GLY A 81 8.98 1.00 -17.95
CA GLY A 81 10.39 0.66 -18.10
C GLY A 81 11.10 0.54 -16.76
N LEU A 82 10.90 1.53 -15.88
CA LEU A 82 11.51 1.57 -14.56
C LEU A 82 10.99 0.46 -13.64
N VAL A 83 9.71 0.06 -13.81
CA VAL A 83 9.17 -1.13 -13.13
C VAL A 83 9.86 -2.41 -13.60
N ARG A 84 10.10 -2.56 -14.92
CA ARG A 84 10.85 -3.71 -15.45
C ARG A 84 12.28 -3.73 -14.95
N GLU A 85 12.93 -2.58 -14.84
CA GLU A 85 14.29 -2.47 -14.28
C GLU A 85 14.34 -2.93 -12.81
N LEU A 86 13.38 -2.50 -11.98
CA LEU A 86 13.25 -2.97 -10.59
C LEU A 86 13.17 -4.51 -10.51
N VAL A 87 12.28 -5.10 -11.32
CA VAL A 87 12.08 -6.56 -11.35
C VAL A 87 13.33 -7.27 -11.89
N ALA A 88 13.93 -6.75 -12.96
CA ALA A 88 15.15 -7.32 -13.55
C ALA A 88 16.35 -7.26 -12.60
N ALA A 89 16.42 -6.25 -11.73
CA ALA A 89 17.42 -6.16 -10.65
C ALA A 89 17.13 -7.10 -9.45
N GLY A 90 16.05 -7.88 -9.50
CA GLY A 90 15.68 -8.85 -8.47
C GLY A 90 14.96 -8.23 -7.27
N HIS A 91 14.38 -7.04 -7.40
CA HIS A 91 13.54 -6.45 -6.38
C HIS A 91 12.10 -6.94 -6.48
N GLU A 92 11.38 -6.90 -5.37
CA GLU A 92 9.95 -7.20 -5.33
C GLU A 92 9.13 -5.93 -5.55
N VAL A 93 7.98 -6.06 -6.22
CA VAL A 93 7.02 -4.96 -6.42
C VAL A 93 5.75 -5.22 -5.64
N GLY A 94 5.41 -4.31 -4.74
CA GLY A 94 4.17 -4.29 -3.98
C GLY A 94 3.20 -3.21 -4.47
N ASN A 95 1.95 -3.30 -4.03
CA ASN A 95 0.89 -2.34 -4.35
C ASN A 95 0.84 -1.20 -3.30
N HIS A 96 0.90 0.05 -3.76
CA HIS A 96 0.72 1.25 -2.93
C HIS A 96 -0.48 2.10 -3.36
N THR A 97 -1.59 1.43 -3.68
CA THR A 97 -2.81 1.97 -4.28
C THR A 97 -2.61 2.54 -5.69
N TRP A 98 -3.72 2.88 -6.37
CA TRP A 98 -3.65 3.46 -7.71
C TRP A 98 -3.21 4.93 -7.72
N ARG A 99 -3.77 5.74 -6.79
CA ARG A 99 -3.63 7.22 -6.75
C ARG A 99 -3.13 7.78 -5.42
N HIS A 100 -2.70 6.93 -4.49
CA HIS A 100 -2.27 7.34 -3.15
C HIS A 100 -3.37 8.13 -2.38
N ARG A 101 -4.62 7.70 -2.52
CA ARG A 101 -5.75 8.25 -1.76
C ARG A 101 -5.82 7.57 -0.40
N ASN A 102 -6.11 8.35 0.63
CA ASN A 102 -6.26 7.83 1.98
C ASN A 102 -7.51 6.92 2.07
N ALA A 103 -7.28 5.65 2.40
CA ALA A 103 -8.32 4.62 2.48
C ALA A 103 -9.45 4.91 3.49
N TRP A 104 -9.21 5.76 4.50
CA TRP A 104 -10.27 6.19 5.42
C TRP A 104 -11.43 6.92 4.75
N PHE A 105 -11.20 7.50 3.59
CA PHE A 105 -12.21 8.24 2.81
C PHE A 105 -12.66 7.49 1.56
N LEU A 106 -12.30 6.21 1.43
CA LEU A 106 -12.65 5.38 0.29
C LEU A 106 -13.70 4.34 0.67
N THR A 107 -14.61 4.09 -0.27
CA THR A 107 -15.50 2.94 -0.23
C THR A 107 -14.76 1.67 -0.69
N PRO A 108 -15.27 0.46 -0.40
CA PRO A 108 -14.63 -0.78 -0.83
C PRO A 108 -14.43 -0.91 -2.33
N ARG A 109 -15.31 -0.28 -3.13
CA ARG A 109 -15.19 -0.26 -4.60
C ARG A 109 -14.07 0.66 -5.09
N GLU A 110 -13.64 1.63 -4.28
CA GLU A 110 -12.56 2.55 -4.63
C GLU A 110 -11.19 2.05 -4.15
N THR A 111 -11.15 0.98 -3.35
CA THR A 111 -9.91 0.37 -2.84
C THR A 111 -9.43 -0.85 -3.63
N VAL A 112 -10.23 -1.34 -4.59
CA VAL A 112 -9.92 -2.50 -5.46
C VAL A 112 -9.30 -2.09 -6.79
#